data_AF-Q9BMK7-F1
#
_entry.id   AF-Q9BMK7-F1
#
_cell.length_a   1.000
_cell.length_b   1.000
_cell.length_c   1.000
_cell.angle_alpha   90.00
_cell.angle_beta   90.00
_cell.angle_gamma   90.00
#
_symmetry.space_group_name_H-M   'P 1'
#
loop_
_entity.id
_entity.type
_entity.pdbx_description
1 polymer ?
#
loop_
_entity_poly.entity_id
_entity_poly.type
_entity_poly.pdbx_seq_one_letter_code
_entity_poly.pdbx_strand_id
1 'polypeptide(L)'
;MLFFVIFSITIAVVAGFECPGGRLTPQQRKDIVRQNNKFRSLLIHGKLKNRNGTYMPRGKNMLLLKWSCQLENSAQRWANQCVFGHSPRNQRQGIGENVYAYWSSESVEKL
;
A
#
# COMPACT_ATOMS: atom_id res chain seq x y z
N MET A 1 -11.91 -44.28 27.68
CA MET A 1 -10.93 -43.36 27.06
C MET A 1 -11.69 -42.40 26.15
N LEU A 2 -12.04 -41.22 26.64
CA LEU A 2 -12.73 -40.19 25.86
C LEU A 2 -11.68 -39.47 25.00
N PHE A 3 -11.74 -39.64 23.67
CA PHE A 3 -10.92 -38.86 22.74
C PHE A 3 -11.53 -37.46 22.59
N PHE A 4 -10.96 -36.48 23.28
CA PHE A 4 -11.24 -35.06 23.02
C PHE A 4 -10.61 -34.70 21.67
N VAL A 5 -11.43 -34.60 20.62
CA VAL A 5 -11.03 -34.02 19.34
C VAL A 5 -10.91 -32.52 19.55
N ILE A 6 -9.68 -32.06 19.83
CA ILE A 6 -9.36 -30.64 19.88
C ILE A 6 -9.42 -30.14 18.43
N PHE A 7 -10.58 -29.58 18.04
CA PHE A 7 -10.69 -28.80 16.82
C PHE A 7 -9.84 -27.54 17.02
N SER A 8 -8.57 -27.61 16.61
CA SER A 8 -7.71 -26.44 16.50
C SER A 8 -8.38 -25.45 15.56
N ILE A 9 -8.97 -24.39 16.11
CA ILE A 9 -9.42 -23.23 15.36
C ILE A 9 -8.16 -22.57 14.82
N THR A 10 -7.76 -22.97 13.62
CA THR A 10 -6.80 -22.18 12.84
C THR A 10 -7.50 -20.89 12.47
N ILE A 11 -7.21 -19.83 13.23
CA ILE A 11 -7.55 -18.48 12.81
C ILE A 11 -6.74 -18.24 11.54
N ALA A 12 -7.37 -18.42 10.38
CA ALA A 12 -6.82 -17.98 9.10
C ALA A 12 -6.74 -16.45 9.15
N VAL A 13 -5.62 -15.93 9.65
CA VAL A 13 -5.30 -14.51 9.62
C VAL A 13 -5.09 -14.12 8.16
N VAL A 14 -6.19 -13.71 7.53
CA VAL A 14 -6.34 -12.81 6.38
C VAL A 14 -5.26 -12.94 5.28
N ALA A 15 -5.60 -13.72 4.24
CA ALA A 15 -4.92 -13.84 2.95
C ALA A 15 -4.89 -12.55 2.09
N GLY A 16 -4.99 -11.35 2.69
CA GLY A 16 -5.13 -10.08 1.98
C GLY A 16 -3.82 -9.34 1.67
N PHE A 17 -2.70 -9.77 2.23
CA PHE A 17 -1.38 -9.13 2.08
C PHE A 17 -0.27 -10.10 1.66
N GLU A 18 -0.64 -11.34 1.33
CA GLU A 18 0.26 -12.32 0.73
C GLU A 18 0.13 -12.22 -0.79
N CYS A 19 1.20 -11.82 -1.46
CA CYS A 19 1.24 -11.73 -2.93
C CYS A 19 2.32 -12.69 -3.46
N PRO A 20 1.93 -13.82 -4.08
CA PRO A 20 2.88 -14.78 -4.64
C PRO A 20 3.82 -14.12 -5.65
N GLY A 21 5.13 -14.36 -5.50
CA GLY A 21 6.17 -13.77 -6.36
C GLY A 21 6.41 -12.26 -6.19
N GLY A 22 5.72 -11.61 -5.23
CA GLY A 22 5.94 -10.21 -4.89
C GLY A 22 7.29 -9.99 -4.19
N ARG A 23 7.87 -8.81 -4.38
CA ARG A 23 9.17 -8.43 -3.75
C ARG A 23 9.00 -7.59 -2.48
N LEU A 24 7.76 -7.26 -2.10
CA LEU A 24 7.46 -6.64 -0.82
C LEU A 24 7.17 -7.71 0.24
N THR A 25 7.47 -7.39 1.49
CA THR A 25 7.00 -8.18 2.64
C THR A 25 5.52 -7.90 2.91
N PRO A 26 4.79 -8.83 3.55
CA PRO A 26 3.40 -8.60 3.96
C PRO A 26 3.25 -7.38 4.88
N GLN A 27 4.26 -7.11 5.70
CA GLN A 27 4.27 -5.96 6.61
C GLN A 27 4.38 -4.63 5.86
N GLN A 28 5.28 -4.51 4.87
CA GLN A 28 5.37 -3.32 4.01
C GLN A 28 4.04 -3.02 3.31
N ARG A 29 3.37 -4.04 2.76
CA ARG A 29 2.05 -3.88 2.12
C ARG A 29 1.01 -3.35 3.10
N LYS A 30 0.95 -3.91 4.31
CA LYS A 30 0.05 -3.47 5.39
C LYS A 30 0.33 -2.01 5.74
N ASP A 31 1.59 -1.62 5.89
CA ASP A 31 1.97 -0.27 6.30
C ASP A 31 1.62 0.77 5.23
N ILE A 32 1.83 0.46 3.95
CA ILE A 32 1.42 1.33 2.83
C ILE A 32 -0.09 1.56 2.83
N VAL A 33 -0.91 0.49 2.94
CA VAL A 33 -2.38 0.61 2.95
C VAL A 33 -2.86 1.37 4.19
N ARG A 34 -2.32 1.04 5.37
CA ARG A 34 -2.68 1.69 6.63
C ARG A 34 -2.35 3.18 6.59
N GLN A 35 -1.16 3.55 6.12
CA GLN A 35 -0.74 4.94 6.03
C GLN A 35 -1.63 5.73 5.05
N ASN A 36 -1.90 5.19 3.86
CA ASN A 36 -2.78 5.87 2.89
C ASN A 36 -4.20 6.04 3.44
N ASN A 37 -4.76 4.99 4.06
CA ASN A 37 -6.09 5.09 4.67
C ASN A 37 -6.12 6.04 5.89
N LYS A 38 -5.03 6.13 6.67
CA LYS A 38 -4.86 7.14 7.73
C LYS A 38 -4.92 8.55 7.15
N PHE A 39 -4.18 8.84 6.07
CA PHE A 39 -4.23 10.15 5.42
C PHE A 39 -5.61 10.46 4.84
N ARG A 40 -6.26 9.50 4.17
CA ARG A 40 -7.64 9.65 3.66
C ARG A 40 -8.62 9.97 4.79
N SER A 41 -8.50 9.29 5.93
CA SER A 41 -9.31 9.55 7.12
C SER A 41 -9.06 10.95 7.69
N LEU A 42 -7.79 11.33 7.91
CA LEU A 42 -7.44 12.67 8.39
C LEU A 42 -7.96 13.77 7.46
N LEU A 43 -7.89 13.55 6.15
CA LEU A 43 -8.39 14.48 5.14
C LEU A 43 -9.91 14.69 5.28
N ILE A 44 -10.71 13.62 5.26
CA ILE A 44 -12.18 13.76 5.30
C ILE A 44 -12.72 14.21 6.65
N HIS A 45 -11.93 14.09 7.73
CA HIS A 45 -12.27 14.64 9.04
C HIS A 45 -11.81 16.11 9.23
N GLY A 46 -11.26 16.72 8.18
CA GLY A 46 -10.79 18.11 8.21
C GLY A 46 -9.61 18.33 9.15
N LYS A 47 -8.68 17.38 9.20
CA LYS A 47 -7.51 17.42 10.12
C LYS A 47 -6.19 17.75 9.42
N LEU A 48 -6.19 17.90 8.09
CA LEU A 48 -5.01 18.26 7.31
C LEU A 48 -5.14 19.69 6.79
N LYS A 49 -4.06 20.48 6.92
CA LYS A 49 -3.97 21.83 6.38
C LYS A 49 -3.49 21.81 4.93
N ASN A 50 -4.03 22.70 4.10
CA ASN A 50 -3.51 22.96 2.76
C ASN A 50 -2.34 23.97 2.81
N ARG A 51 -1.83 24.35 1.63
CA ARG A 51 -0.73 25.32 1.49
C ARG A 51 -1.00 26.67 2.17
N ASN A 52 -2.26 27.10 2.24
CA ASN A 52 -2.66 28.38 2.83
C ASN A 52 -2.89 28.29 4.34
N GLY A 53 -2.59 27.14 4.96
CA GLY A 53 -2.79 26.91 6.39
C GLY A 53 -4.25 26.63 6.80
N THR A 54 -5.18 26.62 5.84
CA THR A 54 -6.59 26.31 6.06
C THR A 54 -6.78 24.79 6.11
N TYR A 55 -7.62 24.30 7.03
CA TYR A 55 -8.00 22.90 7.06
C TYR A 55 -8.81 22.53 5.80
N MET A 56 -8.50 21.36 5.23
CA MET A 56 -9.26 20.79 4.13
C MET A 56 -10.72 20.51 4.55
N PRO A 57 -11.69 20.63 3.63
CA PRO A 57 -13.10 20.42 3.96
C PRO A 57 -13.38 18.98 4.38
N ARG A 58 -14.44 18.78 5.19
CA ARG A 58 -14.91 17.44 5.52
C ARG A 58 -15.45 16.74 4.27
N GLY A 59 -15.24 15.44 4.19
CA GLY A 59 -15.66 14.62 3.05
C GLY A 59 -16.65 13.52 3.45
N LYS A 60 -17.38 13.00 2.45
CA LYS A 60 -18.20 11.79 2.55
C LYS A 60 -17.84 10.82 1.42
N ASN A 61 -18.19 9.54 1.57
CA ASN A 61 -17.98 8.50 0.55
C ASN A 61 -16.51 8.32 0.09
N MET A 62 -15.55 8.59 0.98
CA MET A 62 -14.15 8.30 0.72
C MET A 62 -13.89 6.81 0.89
N LEU A 63 -13.56 6.12 -0.22
CA LEU A 63 -13.35 4.68 -0.21
C LEU A 63 -12.18 4.26 0.68
N LEU A 64 -12.30 3.12 1.36
CA LEU A 64 -11.19 2.47 2.05
C LEU A 64 -10.36 1.69 1.04
N LEU A 65 -9.07 1.99 0.93
CA LEU A 65 -8.17 1.31 0.01
C LEU A 65 -7.86 -0.11 0.49
N LYS A 66 -7.77 -1.03 -0.46
CA LYS A 66 -7.30 -2.42 -0.27
C LYS A 66 -6.03 -2.64 -1.06
N TRP A 67 -5.19 -3.58 -0.62
CA TRP A 67 -4.05 -4.01 -1.40
C TRP A 67 -4.51 -4.84 -2.61
N SER A 68 -3.81 -4.70 -3.75
CA SER A 68 -4.02 -5.52 -4.93
C SER A 68 -2.68 -6.05 -5.42
N CYS A 69 -2.50 -7.37 -5.39
CA CYS A 69 -1.29 -8.00 -5.90
C CYS A 69 -1.11 -7.77 -7.42
N GLN A 70 -2.20 -7.60 -8.18
CA GLN A 70 -2.11 -7.27 -9.60
C GLN A 70 -1.48 -5.89 -9.82
N LEU A 71 -1.87 -4.89 -9.02
CA LEU A 71 -1.28 -3.56 -9.06
C LEU A 71 0.19 -3.57 -8.58
N GLU A 72 0.49 -4.31 -7.51
CA GLU A 72 1.88 -4.54 -7.05
C GLU A 72 2.72 -5.12 -8.18
N ASN A 73 2.25 -6.14 -8.89
CA ASN A 73 3.00 -6.79 -9.95
C ASN A 73 3.30 -5.82 -11.11
N SER A 74 2.36 -4.97 -11.51
CA SER A 74 2.63 -3.93 -12.51
C SER A 74 3.62 -2.87 -12.02
N ALA A 75 3.46 -2.40 -10.78
CA ALA A 75 4.36 -1.40 -10.20
C ALA A 75 5.78 -1.95 -10.03
N GLN A 76 5.91 -3.20 -9.59
CA GLN A 76 7.19 -3.87 -9.41
C GLN A 76 7.93 -4.05 -10.73
N ARG A 77 7.23 -4.39 -11.82
CA ARG A 77 7.85 -4.48 -13.17
C ARG A 77 8.47 -3.16 -13.60
N TRP A 78 7.81 -2.03 -13.32
CA TRP A 78 8.32 -0.70 -13.61
C TRP A 78 9.47 -0.31 -12.68
N ALA A 79 9.32 -0.52 -11.37
CA ALA A 79 10.38 -0.23 -10.40
C ALA A 79 11.68 -0.98 -10.71
N ASN A 80 11.60 -2.20 -11.23
CA ASN A 80 12.76 -3.00 -11.64
C ASN A 80 13.54 -2.39 -12.82
N GLN A 81 12.99 -1.43 -13.55
CA GLN A 81 13.72 -0.73 -14.62
C GLN A 81 14.71 0.31 -14.08
N CYS A 82 14.62 0.65 -12.79
CA CYS A 82 15.46 1.67 -12.14
C CYS A 82 15.41 3.04 -12.83
N VAL A 83 14.29 3.37 -13.48
CA VAL A 83 14.06 4.67 -14.11
C VAL A 83 13.13 5.51 -13.22
N PHE A 84 13.62 6.65 -12.76
CA PHE A 84 12.77 7.62 -12.05
C PHE A 84 11.93 8.40 -13.06
N GLY A 85 10.75 7.87 -13.35
CA GLY A 85 9.77 8.45 -14.26
C GLY A 85 8.51 7.62 -14.28
N HIS A 86 7.50 8.08 -15.00
CA HIS A 86 6.26 7.31 -15.17
C HIS A 86 6.43 6.18 -16.18
N SER A 87 5.77 5.03 -15.94
CA SER A 87 5.72 3.96 -16.94
C SER A 87 4.90 4.38 -18.17
N PRO A 88 5.15 3.80 -19.36
CA PRO A 88 4.40 4.08 -20.57
C PRO A 88 2.87 3.96 -20.38
N ARG A 89 2.10 4.85 -21.02
CA ARG A 89 0.64 4.91 -20.85
C ARG A 89 -0.08 3.58 -21.16
N ASN A 90 0.42 2.83 -22.15
CA ASN A 90 -0.13 1.53 -22.53
C ASN A 90 0.04 0.44 -21.44
N GLN A 91 1.00 0.61 -20.52
CA GLN A 91 1.22 -0.31 -19.39
C GLN A 91 0.35 0.02 -18.17
N ARG A 92 -0.42 1.13 -18.21
CA ARG A 92 -1.21 1.65 -17.09
C ARG A 92 -2.61 2.14 -17.50
N GLN A 93 -3.19 1.51 -18.50
CA GLN A 93 -4.55 1.83 -18.92
C GLN A 93 -5.51 1.64 -17.75
N GLY A 94 -6.22 2.70 -17.36
CA GLY A 94 -7.13 2.69 -16.20
C GLY A 94 -6.46 2.66 -14.83
N ILE A 95 -5.13 2.82 -14.74
CA ILE A 95 -4.36 2.74 -13.49
C ILE A 95 -3.59 4.04 -13.25
N GLY A 96 -3.85 4.69 -12.12
CA GLY A 96 -3.03 5.81 -11.63
C GLY A 96 -1.66 5.34 -11.13
N GLU A 97 -0.63 6.18 -11.22
CA GLU A 97 0.73 5.86 -10.78
C GLU A 97 1.37 7.05 -10.05
N ASN A 98 1.97 6.77 -8.90
CA ASN A 98 2.88 7.67 -8.20
C ASN A 98 4.27 7.03 -8.19
N VAL A 99 5.32 7.85 -8.34
CA VAL A 99 6.72 7.40 -8.39
C VAL A 99 7.53 8.19 -7.37
N TYR A 100 8.38 7.50 -6.62
CA TYR A 100 9.27 8.08 -5.64
C TYR A 100 10.64 7.42 -5.75
N ALA A 101 11.71 8.20 -5.62
CA ALA A 101 13.08 7.74 -5.53
C ALA A 101 13.81 8.52 -4.43
N TYR A 102 14.82 7.87 -3.86
CA TYR A 102 15.77 8.46 -2.92
C TYR A 102 17.18 8.04 -3.36
N TRP A 103 18.09 8.99 -3.46
CA TRP A 103 19.49 8.74 -3.84
C TRP A 103 20.40 9.04 -2.66
N SER A 104 21.24 8.08 -2.31
CA SER A 104 22.24 8.19 -1.25
C SER A 104 23.55 7.55 -1.72
N SER A 105 24.67 8.00 -1.16
CA SER A 105 25.96 7.32 -1.30
C SER A 105 26.09 6.10 -0.38
N GLU A 106 25.21 5.97 0.61
CA GLU A 106 25.13 4.84 1.55
C GLU A 106 23.94 3.94 1.25
N SER A 107 24.07 2.65 1.58
CA SER A 107 22.98 1.68 1.38
C SER A 107 21.84 1.91 2.38
N VAL A 108 20.60 1.66 1.95
CA VAL A 108 19.40 1.95 2.76
C VAL A 108 19.35 1.11 4.03
N GLU A 109 20.00 -0.05 4.06
CA GLU A 109 20.11 -0.91 5.25
C GLU A 109 20.95 -0.29 6.37
N LYS A 110 21.74 0.76 6.07
CA LYS A 110 22.57 1.49 7.04
C LYS A 110 21.91 2.76 7.57
N LEU A 111 20.73 3.14 7.05
CA LEU A 111 19.91 4.25 7.53
C LEU A 111 18.94 3.78 8.62
#